data_AF-A0A809REG7-F1
#
_entry.id   AF-A0A809REG7-F1
#
_cell.length_a   1.000
_cell.length_b   1.000
_cell.length_c   1.000
_cell.angle_alpha   90.00
_cell.angle_beta   90.00
_cell.angle_gamma   90.00
#
_symmetry.space_group_name_H-M   'P 1'
#
loop_
_entity.id
_entity.type
_entity.pdbx_description
1 polymer ?
#
loop_
_entity_poly.entity_id
_entity_poly.type
_entity_poly.pdbx_seq_one_letter_code
_entity_poly.pdbx_strand_id
1 'polypeptide(L)'
;MNKMQKGFTLIELMIVVAIIGILAAIAIPSYNNYTKKAKFTEVVQATAAAKTGVEMCANDLNTLTGCSGGSNGVPQNITTATKYLASLTTTNGIIKATATLTGGLAGETYILNPSYTAATATTDASPITWATDPTSTCLTASICK
;
A
#
# COMPACT_ATOMS: atom_id res chain seq x y z
N MET A 1 -50.26 41.46 5.05
CA MET A 1 -50.15 40.26 5.92
C MET A 1 -48.68 40.02 6.23
N ASN A 2 -48.23 40.39 7.42
CA ASN A 2 -46.87 40.09 7.89
C ASN A 2 -46.84 38.62 8.33
N LYS A 3 -46.20 37.75 7.53
CA LYS A 3 -45.89 36.38 7.98
C LYS A 3 -44.91 36.50 9.14
N MET A 4 -45.32 36.10 10.34
CA MET A 4 -44.39 35.95 11.46
C MET A 4 -43.31 34.95 11.06
N GLN A 5 -42.06 35.42 10.95
CA GLN A 5 -40.92 34.53 10.79
C GLN A 5 -40.80 33.67 12.06
N LYS A 6 -41.11 32.38 11.94
CA LYS A 6 -40.74 31.39 12.95
C LYS A 6 -39.23 31.20 12.86
N GLY A 7 -38.49 31.76 13.82
CA GLY A 7 -37.06 31.50 13.98
C GLY A 7 -36.81 30.08 14.51
N PHE A 8 -35.62 29.55 14.22
CA PHE A 8 -35.12 28.32 14.83
C PHE A 8 -34.92 28.51 16.34
N THR A 9 -35.26 27.50 17.14
CA THR A 9 -35.02 27.52 18.58
C THR A 9 -33.57 27.14 18.90
N LEU A 10 -33.04 27.68 20.00
CA LEU A 10 -31.72 27.28 20.51
C LEU A 10 -31.65 25.77 20.81
N ILE A 11 -32.76 25.18 21.27
CA ILE A 11 -32.81 23.76 21.58
C ILE A 11 -32.72 22.90 20.32
N GLU A 12 -33.35 23.30 19.21
CA GLU A 12 -33.21 22.62 17.91
C GLU A 12 -31.76 22.66 17.41
N LEU A 13 -31.10 23.81 17.53
CA LEU A 13 -29.70 23.95 17.15
C LEU A 13 -28.78 23.07 18.01
N MET A 14 -29.02 23.00 19.32
CA MET A 14 -28.23 22.15 20.22
C MET A 14 -28.37 20.66 19.93
N ILE A 15 -29.58 20.19 19.60
CA ILE A 15 -29.83 18.79 19.22
C ILE A 15 -29.08 18.45 17.92
N VAL A 16 -29.11 19.34 16.93
CA VAL A 16 -28.39 19.13 15.66
C VAL A 16 -26.88 19.02 15.89
N VAL A 17 -26.29 19.91 16.70
CA VAL A 17 -24.86 19.86 17.02
C VAL A 17 -24.51 18.57 17.77
N ALA A 18 -25.36 18.12 18.70
CA ALA A 18 -25.15 16.85 19.41
C ALA A 18 -25.14 15.64 18.46
N ILE A 19 -26.07 15.57 17.52
CA ILE A 19 -26.13 14.49 16.51
C ILE A 19 -24.90 14.52 15.61
N ILE A 20 -24.53 15.71 15.10
CA ILE A 20 -23.32 15.87 14.26
C ILE A 20 -22.06 15.46 15.04
N GLY A 21 -21.97 15.80 16.33
CA GLY A 21 -20.85 15.40 17.19
C GLY A 21 -20.68 13.88 17.29
N ILE A 22 -21.78 13.14 17.50
CA ILE A 22 -21.76 11.67 17.56
C ILE A 22 -21.33 11.08 16.21
N LEU A 23 -21.91 11.58 15.11
CA LEU A 23 -21.56 11.11 13.76
C LEU A 23 -20.09 11.38 13.42
N ALA A 24 -19.59 12.57 13.77
CA ALA A 24 -18.21 12.97 13.52
C ALA A 24 -17.20 12.10 14.30
N ALA A 25 -17.50 11.75 15.56
CA ALA A 25 -16.63 10.91 16.37
C ALA A 25 -16.39 9.52 15.74
N ILE A 26 -17.41 8.95 15.08
CA ILE A 26 -17.32 7.65 14.40
C ILE A 26 -16.73 7.81 12.98
N ALA A 27 -17.14 8.86 12.25
CA ALA A 27 -16.77 9.05 10.86
C ALA A 27 -15.30 9.47 10.67
N ILE A 28 -14.75 10.34 11.53
CA ILE A 28 -13.41 10.90 11.35
C ILE A 28 -12.32 9.81 11.39
N PRO A 29 -12.28 8.90 12.37
CA PRO A 29 -11.27 7.83 12.39
C PRO A 29 -11.35 6.92 11.17
N SER A 30 -12.57 6.56 10.75
CA SER A 30 -12.82 5.72 9.58
C SER A 30 -12.36 6.41 8.28
N TYR A 31 -12.71 7.69 8.10
CA TYR A 31 -12.29 8.49 6.96
C TYR A 31 -10.77 8.63 6.90
N ASN A 32 -10.12 8.90 8.03
CA ASN A 32 -8.66 8.99 8.09
C ASN A 32 -8.02 7.66 7.67
N ASN A 33 -8.52 6.52 8.15
CA ASN A 33 -7.99 5.22 7.73
C ASN A 33 -8.20 4.96 6.23
N TYR A 34 -9.38 5.29 5.70
CA TYR A 34 -9.67 5.17 4.26
C TYR A 34 -8.71 6.01 3.41
N THR A 35 -8.46 7.26 3.80
CA THR A 35 -7.51 8.11 3.08
C THR A 35 -6.07 7.60 3.17
N LYS A 36 -5.65 7.03 4.31
CA LYS A 36 -4.33 6.38 4.43
C LYS A 36 -4.21 5.19 3.49
N LYS A 37 -5.21 4.31 3.45
CA LYS A 37 -5.27 3.17 2.53
C LYS A 37 -5.18 3.61 1.06
N ALA A 38 -5.96 4.63 0.68
CA ALA A 38 -5.94 5.16 -0.67
C ALA A 38 -4.56 5.73 -1.07
N LYS A 39 -3.87 6.39 -0.14
CA LYS A 39 -2.49 6.87 -0.36
C LYS A 39 -1.48 5.73 -0.44
N PHE A 40 -1.64 4.71 0.41
CA PHE A 40 -0.78 3.53 0.42
C PHE A 40 -0.90 2.68 -0.86
N THR A 41 -2.00 2.79 -1.61
CA THR A 41 -2.11 2.17 -2.94
C THR A 41 -0.98 2.60 -3.87
N GLU A 42 -0.46 3.83 -3.79
CA GLU A 42 0.72 4.24 -4.58
C GLU A 42 1.94 3.37 -4.26
N VAL A 43 2.18 3.09 -2.98
CA VAL A 43 3.28 2.25 -2.48
C VAL A 43 3.15 0.82 -2.99
N VAL A 44 1.93 0.27 -2.95
CA VAL A 44 1.65 -1.07 -3.48
C VAL A 44 1.86 -1.11 -5.00
N GLN A 45 1.31 -0.15 -5.74
CA GLN A 45 1.42 -0.12 -7.21
C GLN A 45 2.86 0.07 -7.69
N ALA A 46 3.69 0.81 -6.94
CA ALA A 46 5.11 0.95 -7.26
C ALA A 46 5.86 -0.40 -7.31
N THR A 47 5.35 -1.43 -6.61
CA THR A 47 5.96 -2.77 -6.64
C THR A 47 5.72 -3.54 -7.94
N ALA A 48 4.75 -3.15 -8.76
CA ALA A 48 4.36 -3.91 -9.95
C ALA A 48 5.51 -4.07 -10.96
N ALA A 49 6.27 -3.01 -11.22
CA ALA A 49 7.39 -3.07 -12.16
C ALA A 49 8.52 -3.98 -11.66
N ALA A 50 8.84 -3.89 -10.36
CA ALA A 50 9.83 -4.77 -9.73
C ALA A 50 9.37 -6.23 -9.75
N LYS A 51 8.07 -6.48 -9.54
CA LYS A 51 7.45 -7.81 -9.58
C LYS A 51 7.64 -8.47 -10.94
N THR A 52 7.29 -7.78 -12.01
CA THR A 52 7.50 -8.26 -13.39
C THR A 52 8.99 -8.46 -13.69
N GLY A 53 9.85 -7.56 -13.23
CA GLY A 53 11.31 -7.71 -13.39
C GLY A 53 11.85 -8.96 -12.71
N VAL A 54 11.42 -9.25 -11.49
CA VAL A 54 11.80 -10.48 -10.76
C VAL A 54 11.26 -11.72 -11.46
N GLU A 55 10.04 -11.66 -11.99
CA GLU A 55 9.45 -12.75 -12.77
C GLU A 55 10.27 -13.09 -14.02
N MET A 56 10.68 -12.09 -14.79
CA MET A 56 11.55 -12.32 -15.95
C MET A 56 12.92 -12.86 -15.52
N CYS A 57 13.55 -12.21 -14.54
CA CYS A 57 14.86 -12.62 -14.04
C CYS A 57 14.89 -14.07 -13.54
N ALA A 58 13.89 -14.48 -12.77
CA ALA A 58 13.87 -15.84 -12.23
C ALA A 58 13.65 -16.89 -13.32
N ASN A 59 12.86 -16.58 -14.34
CA ASN A 59 12.67 -17.46 -15.49
C ASN A 59 13.95 -17.59 -16.33
N ASP A 60 14.69 -16.50 -16.52
CA ASP A 60 15.94 -16.50 -17.29
C ASP A 60 17.08 -17.23 -16.55
N LEU A 61 17.19 -17.01 -15.23
CA LEU A 61 18.27 -17.59 -14.42
C LEU A 61 17.91 -18.95 -13.82
N ASN A 62 16.65 -19.37 -13.90
CA ASN A 62 16.10 -20.52 -13.19
C ASN A 62 16.34 -20.47 -11.65
N THR A 63 16.45 -19.27 -11.08
CA THR A 63 16.65 -19.02 -9.65
C THR A 63 16.27 -17.58 -9.29
N LEU A 64 15.88 -17.35 -8.04
CA LEU A 64 15.68 -15.99 -7.50
C LEU A 64 17.00 -15.30 -7.12
N THR A 65 18.08 -16.07 -6.99
CA THR A 65 19.40 -15.53 -6.64
C THR A 65 19.91 -14.63 -7.76
N GLY A 66 20.33 -13.41 -7.42
CA GLY A 66 20.76 -12.43 -8.42
C GLY A 66 19.64 -11.59 -9.03
N CYS A 67 18.37 -11.87 -8.71
CA CYS A 67 17.23 -11.01 -9.05
C CYS A 67 17.11 -9.84 -8.07
N SER A 68 18.08 -8.93 -8.12
CA SER A 68 18.16 -7.75 -7.26
C SER A 68 18.04 -6.48 -8.09
N GLY A 69 17.63 -5.37 -7.46
CA GLY A 69 17.36 -4.13 -8.19
C GLY A 69 18.57 -3.64 -9.00
N GLY A 70 18.35 -3.36 -10.28
CA GLY A 70 19.38 -2.95 -11.23
C GLY A 70 20.21 -4.10 -11.81
N SER A 71 19.86 -5.35 -11.55
CA SER A 71 20.55 -6.55 -12.05
C SER A 71 19.60 -7.45 -12.82
N ASN A 72 20.11 -8.15 -13.85
CA ASN A 72 19.37 -9.21 -14.57
C ASN A 72 17.95 -8.81 -15.02
N GLY A 73 17.79 -7.58 -15.53
CA GLY A 73 16.49 -7.07 -16.01
C GLY A 73 15.54 -6.58 -14.92
N VAL A 74 15.87 -6.72 -13.63
CA VAL A 74 15.10 -6.13 -12.54
C VAL A 74 15.35 -4.61 -12.52
N PRO A 75 14.29 -3.76 -12.50
CA PRO A 75 14.44 -2.31 -12.41
C PRO A 75 15.32 -1.86 -11.23
N GLN A 76 15.98 -0.72 -11.39
CA GLN A 76 16.81 -0.15 -10.32
C GLN A 76 15.96 0.16 -9.08
N ASN A 77 16.56 -0.01 -7.90
CA ASN A 77 15.95 0.38 -6.64
C ASN A 77 15.55 1.87 -6.66
N ILE A 78 14.39 2.17 -6.11
CA ILE A 78 13.92 3.55 -5.95
C ILE A 78 14.46 4.08 -4.63
N THR A 79 15.36 5.06 -4.70
CA THR A 79 15.96 5.72 -3.54
C THR A 79 15.50 7.17 -3.40
N THR A 80 14.96 7.77 -4.46
CA THR A 80 14.34 9.09 -4.44
C THR A 80 12.87 8.95 -4.11
N ALA A 81 12.44 9.55 -3.02
CA ALA A 81 11.05 9.50 -2.59
C ALA A 81 10.11 10.19 -3.61
N THR A 82 8.94 9.60 -3.83
CA THR A 82 7.79 10.24 -4.45
C THR A 82 6.91 10.86 -3.35
N LYS A 83 5.63 11.10 -3.64
CA LYS A 83 4.70 11.66 -2.66
C LYS A 83 4.45 10.69 -1.49
N TYR A 84 4.17 9.42 -1.78
CA TYR A 84 3.82 8.43 -0.75
C TYR A 84 4.78 7.24 -0.68
N LEU A 85 5.64 7.03 -1.67
CA LEU A 85 6.73 6.04 -1.63
C LEU A 85 8.04 6.70 -1.19
N ALA A 86 8.66 6.22 -0.11
CA ALA A 86 9.99 6.65 0.32
C ALA A 86 11.09 5.89 -0.42
N SER A 87 10.96 4.57 -0.52
CA SER A 87 11.94 3.72 -1.19
C SER A 87 11.34 2.40 -1.64
N LEU A 88 11.95 1.80 -2.66
CA LEU A 88 11.68 0.44 -3.10
C LEU A 88 13.01 -0.28 -3.34
N THR A 89 13.18 -1.43 -2.69
CA THR A 89 14.37 -2.27 -2.84
C THR A 89 13.99 -3.68 -3.23
N THR A 90 14.73 -4.26 -4.18
CA THR A 90 14.62 -5.67 -4.53
C THR A 90 15.92 -6.40 -4.23
N THR A 91 15.87 -7.50 -3.47
CA THR A 91 17.04 -8.33 -3.12
C THR A 91 16.69 -9.79 -3.27
N ASN A 92 17.36 -10.50 -4.19
CA ASN A 92 17.11 -11.92 -4.49
C ASN A 92 15.61 -12.24 -4.62
N GLY A 93 14.89 -11.41 -5.36
CA GLY A 93 13.45 -11.50 -5.61
C GLY A 93 12.56 -10.89 -4.53
N ILE A 94 13.04 -10.69 -3.30
CA ILE A 94 12.25 -10.06 -2.23
C ILE A 94 12.12 -8.58 -2.53
N ILE A 95 10.89 -8.08 -2.65
CA ILE A 95 10.60 -6.66 -2.90
C ILE A 95 10.13 -6.03 -1.60
N LYS A 96 10.76 -4.94 -1.19
CA LYS A 96 10.36 -4.13 -0.05
C LYS A 96 10.11 -2.70 -0.49
N ALA A 97 8.85 -2.28 -0.40
CA ALA A 97 8.45 -0.89 -0.52
C ALA A 97 8.25 -0.27 0.87
N THR A 98 8.61 0.99 1.04
CA THR A 98 8.46 1.74 2.29
C THR A 98 7.75 3.04 2.00
N ALA A 99 6.71 3.36 2.78
CA ALA A 99 5.96 4.60 2.66
C ALA A 99 6.75 5.81 3.16
N THR A 100 6.34 7.02 2.76
CA THR A 100 6.83 8.26 3.37
C THR A 100 6.20 8.51 4.74
N LEU A 101 6.72 9.49 5.48
CA LEU A 101 6.16 9.98 6.75
C LEU A 101 5.13 11.12 6.53
N THR A 102 4.49 11.17 5.37
CA THR A 102 3.62 12.27 4.95
C THR A 102 2.19 11.81 4.74
N GLY A 103 1.22 12.72 4.88
CA GLY A 103 -0.17 12.43 4.53
C GLY A 103 -0.87 11.44 5.47
N GLY A 104 -0.35 11.27 6.69
CA GLY A 104 -0.88 10.33 7.68
C GLY A 104 -0.26 8.93 7.63
N LEU A 105 0.68 8.69 6.71
CA LEU A 105 1.55 7.52 6.69
C LEU A 105 2.69 7.70 7.69
N ALA A 106 3.21 6.57 8.19
CA ALA A 106 4.20 6.50 9.25
C ALA A 106 5.41 5.62 8.86
N GLY A 107 5.68 5.48 7.56
CA GLY A 107 6.82 4.69 7.09
C GLY A 107 6.51 3.20 7.01
N GLU A 108 5.24 2.87 6.78
CA GLU A 108 4.78 1.48 6.71
C GLU A 108 5.49 0.73 5.58
N THR A 109 5.86 -0.51 5.85
CA THR A 109 6.53 -1.39 4.91
C THR A 109 5.53 -2.33 4.26
N TYR A 110 5.72 -2.55 2.96
CA TYR A 110 5.07 -3.58 2.18
C TYR A 110 6.15 -4.48 1.60
N ILE A 111 6.23 -5.71 2.10
CA ILE A 111 7.25 -6.69 1.71
C ILE A 111 6.55 -7.83 0.99
N LEU A 112 7.05 -8.15 -0.20
CA LEU A 112 6.57 -9.21 -1.07
C LEU A 112 7.65 -10.28 -1.17
N ASN A 113 7.30 -11.49 -0.77
CA ASN A 113 8.14 -12.67 -0.91
C ASN A 113 7.70 -13.47 -2.14
N PRO A 114 8.60 -13.67 -3.12
CA PRO A 114 8.35 -14.61 -4.20
C PRO A 114 8.61 -16.04 -3.72
N SER A 115 7.84 -16.97 -4.25
CA SER A 115 8.12 -18.40 -4.24
C SER A 115 8.24 -18.86 -5.69
N TYR A 116 9.41 -19.40 -6.03
CA TYR A 116 9.74 -19.88 -7.36
C TYR A 116 10.21 -21.34 -7.27
N THR A 117 9.67 -22.19 -8.14
CA THR A 117 10.10 -23.58 -8.28
C THR A 117 10.93 -23.68 -9.55
N ALA A 118 12.22 -24.00 -9.42
CA ALA A 118 13.12 -24.13 -10.56
C ALA A 118 12.62 -25.20 -11.54
N ALA A 119 12.65 -24.87 -12.83
CA ALA A 119 12.37 -25.80 -13.91
C ALA A 119 13.45 -26.90 -13.93
N THR A 120 13.00 -28.14 -14.08
CA THR A 120 13.86 -29.32 -14.24
C THR A 120 13.90 -29.82 -15.68
N ALA A 121 12.92 -29.42 -16.49
CA ALA A 121 12.84 -29.64 -17.93
C ALA A 121 12.34 -28.37 -18.64
N THR A 122 12.61 -28.25 -19.95
CA THR A 122 12.22 -27.09 -20.78
C THR A 122 10.71 -26.92 -20.95
N THR A 123 9.92 -27.93 -20.56
CA THR A 123 8.46 -27.92 -20.59
C THR A 123 7.82 -27.53 -19.26
N ASP A 124 8.61 -27.36 -18.21
CA ASP A 124 8.08 -27.06 -16.88
C ASP A 124 7.58 -25.62 -16.82
N ALA A 125 6.35 -25.44 -16.37
CA ALA A 125 5.88 -24.13 -15.96
C ALA A 125 6.44 -23.83 -14.57
N SER A 126 7.25 -22.78 -14.46
CA SER A 126 7.82 -22.31 -13.19
C SER A 126 7.21 -20.95 -12.79
N PRO A 127 5.90 -20.89 -12.48
CA PRO A 127 5.27 -19.63 -12.12
C PRO A 127 5.81 -19.13 -10.77
N ILE A 128 6.15 -17.85 -10.69
CA ILE A 128 6.36 -17.21 -9.39
C ILE A 128 5.00 -16.99 -8.73
N THR A 129 4.89 -17.39 -7.47
CA THR A 129 3.79 -17.00 -6.60
C THR A 129 4.27 -15.95 -5.60
N TRP A 130 3.38 -15.06 -5.19
CA TRP A 130 3.74 -13.92 -4.33
C TRP A 130 2.91 -13.92 -3.07
N ALA A 131 3.57 -13.76 -1.93
CA ALA A 131 2.93 -13.58 -0.64
C ALA A 131 3.42 -12.28 0.01
N THR A 132 2.50 -11.54 0.61
CA THR A 132 2.88 -10.44 1.50
C THR A 132 3.52 -11.02 2.76
N ASP A 133 4.74 -10.59 3.08
CA ASP A 133 5.45 -11.03 4.27
C ASP A 133 4.68 -10.61 5.53
N PRO A 134 4.48 -11.50 6.52
CA PRO A 134 3.80 -11.18 7.78
C PRO A 134 4.43 -10.02 8.58
N THR A 135 5.71 -9.73 8.35
CA THR A 135 6.44 -8.61 8.99
C THR A 135 6.18 -7.26 8.33
N SER A 136 5.40 -7.22 7.24
CA SER A 136 4.97 -5.96 6.60
C SER A 136 4.12 -5.15 7.58
N THR A 137 4.62 -3.98 8.00
CA THR A 137 3.96 -3.16 9.03
C THR A 137 2.63 -2.56 8.54
N CYS A 138 2.42 -2.51 7.22
CA CYS A 138 1.14 -2.15 6.62
C CYS A 138 -0.02 -3.09 7.01
N LEU A 139 0.27 -4.34 7.41
CA LEU A 139 -0.73 -5.31 7.85
C LEU A 139 -1.26 -4.95 9.24
N THR A 140 -0.36 -4.59 10.17
CA THR A 140 -0.71 -4.11 11.50
C THR A 140 -1.48 -2.78 11.41
N ALA A 141 -1.08 -1.90 10.49
CA ALA A 141 -1.78 -0.65 10.21
C ALA A 141 -3.12 -0.84 9.46
N SER A 142 -3.42 -2.05 8.97
CA SER A 142 -4.62 -2.36 8.18
C SER A 142 -4.81 -1.52 6.90
N ILE A 143 -3.70 -1.17 6.23
CA ILE A 143 -3.69 -0.30 5.04
C ILE A 143 -3.30 -1.01 3.73
N CYS A 144 -2.88 -2.29 3.77
CA CYS A 144 -2.45 -3.05 2.58
C CYS A 144 -3.23 -4.34 2.32
N LYS A 145 -4.38 -4.51 2.99
CA LYS A 145 -5.38 -5.55 2.67
C LYS A 145 -6.44 -5.01 1.74
#